data_AF-A0A7V1GJ06-F1
#
_entry.id   AF-A0A7V1GJ06-F1
#
_cell.length_a   1.000
_cell.length_b   1.000
_cell.length_c   1.000
_cell.angle_alpha   90.00
_cell.angle_beta   90.00
_cell.angle_gamma   90.00
#
_symmetry.space_group_name_H-M   'P 1'
#
loop_
_entity.id
_entity.type
_entity.pdbx_description
1 polymer ?
#
loop_
_entity_poly.entity_id
_entity_poly.type
_entity_poly.pdbx_seq_one_letter_code
_entity_poly.pdbx_strand_id
1 'polypeptide(L)'
;MGTELPPNLGRCPEELNLTHPKVIAKIHSSYVKAGADIVTTNTFGGNRLKLKENGLEDRLEKINTRGIEIAREATGEKAFVAASVGPTGKLL
;
A
#
# COMPACT_ATOMS: atom_id res chain seq x y z
N MET A 1 -7.70 -2.02 -3.21
CA MET A 1 -6.87 -0.82 -3.44
C MET A 1 -6.34 -0.74 -4.86
N GLY A 2 -5.77 -1.80 -5.45
CA GLY A 2 -5.20 -1.74 -6.81
C GLY A 2 -6.16 -1.26 -7.92
N THR A 3 -7.45 -1.54 -7.81
CA THR A 3 -8.50 -1.08 -8.76
C THR A 3 -8.84 0.40 -8.66
N GLU A 4 -8.55 1.03 -7.51
CA GLU A 4 -8.88 2.43 -7.24
C GLU A 4 -7.75 3.39 -7.65
N LEU A 5 -6.61 2.83 -8.06
CA LEU A 5 -5.48 3.61 -8.53
C LEU A 5 -5.81 4.22 -9.89
N PRO A 6 -5.51 5.51 -10.12
CA PRO A 6 -5.73 6.09 -11.42
C PRO A 6 -4.85 5.37 -12.46
N PRO A 7 -5.36 5.20 -13.70
CA PRO A 7 -4.62 4.49 -14.74
C PRO A 7 -3.26 5.17 -14.99
N ASN A 8 -2.24 4.36 -15.27
CA ASN A 8 -0.87 4.78 -15.61
C ASN A 8 -0.02 5.42 -14.49
N LEU A 9 -0.39 5.32 -13.21
CA LEU A 9 0.43 5.89 -12.11
C LEU A 9 1.73 5.13 -11.81
N GLY A 10 1.89 3.90 -12.28
CA GLY A 10 3.07 3.08 -12.05
C GLY A 10 2.78 1.60 -12.21
N ARG A 11 3.83 0.80 -12.48
CA ARG A 11 3.70 -0.67 -12.60
C ARG A 11 3.62 -1.38 -11.25
N CYS A 12 4.11 -0.74 -10.18
CA CYS A 12 4.11 -1.25 -8.81
C CYS A 12 3.23 -0.35 -7.91
N PRO A 13 2.07 -0.83 -7.44
CA PRO A 13 1.22 -0.11 -6.50
C PRO A 13 1.96 0.35 -5.24
N GLU A 14 2.86 -0.47 -4.71
CA GLU A 14 3.58 -0.21 -3.47
C GLU A 14 4.55 0.98 -3.61
N GLU A 15 5.12 1.20 -4.79
CA GLU A 15 5.97 2.37 -5.06
C GLU A 15 5.23 3.70 -4.84
N LEU A 16 3.91 3.70 -5.06
CA LEU A 16 3.08 4.89 -4.87
C LEU A 16 3.05 5.38 -3.42
N ASN A 17 3.41 4.53 -2.46
CA ASN A 17 3.64 4.97 -1.08
C ASN A 17 4.71 6.06 -1.01
N LEU A 18 5.74 5.99 -1.87
CA LEU A 18 6.81 6.99 -1.90
C LEU A 18 6.55 8.09 -2.92
N THR A 19 6.05 7.75 -4.11
CA THR A 19 5.94 8.72 -5.21
C THR A 19 4.63 9.51 -5.19
N HIS A 20 3.54 8.92 -4.72
CA HIS A 20 2.20 9.52 -4.72
C HIS A 20 1.45 9.31 -3.39
N PRO A 21 2.05 9.64 -2.22
CA PRO A 21 1.48 9.33 -0.91
C PRO A 21 0.10 9.95 -0.70
N LYS A 22 -0.17 11.12 -1.28
CA LYS A 22 -1.47 11.80 -1.19
C LYS A 22 -2.61 11.02 -1.87
N VAL A 23 -2.31 10.31 -2.95
CA VAL A 23 -3.28 9.46 -3.65
C VAL A 23 -3.67 8.28 -2.77
N ILE A 24 -2.67 7.61 -2.18
CA ILE A 24 -2.85 6.50 -1.25
C ILE A 24 -3.65 6.94 -0.02
N ALA A 25 -3.30 8.08 0.58
CA ALA A 25 -4.02 8.67 1.71
C ALA A 25 -5.50 8.96 1.39
N LYS A 26 -5.77 9.48 0.19
CA LYS A 26 -7.13 9.78 -0.26
C LYS A 26 -7.98 8.50 -0.35
N ILE A 27 -7.41 7.42 -0.86
CA ILE A 27 -8.11 6.12 -0.97
C ILE A 27 -8.39 5.53 0.41
N HIS A 28 -7.44 5.54 1.35
CA HIS A 28 -7.72 5.11 2.73
C HIS A 28 -8.82 5.96 3.37
N SER A 29 -8.72 7.28 3.22
CA SER A 29 -9.73 8.21 3.74
C SER A 29 -11.11 7.96 3.15
N SER A 30 -11.23 7.57 1.87
CA SER A 30 -12.53 7.27 1.26
C SER A 30 -13.14 5.98 1.82
N TYR A 31 -12.35 4.95 2.11
CA TYR A 31 -12.87 3.74 2.76
C TYR A 31 -13.36 4.03 4.18
N VAL A 32 -12.60 4.79 4.96
CA VAL A 32 -13.03 5.22 6.31
C VAL A 32 -14.31 6.05 6.25
N LYS A 33 -14.40 6.99 5.29
CA LYS A 33 -15.63 7.79 5.08
C LYS A 33 -16.83 6.94 4.65
N ALA A 34 -16.59 5.80 3.98
CA ALA A 34 -17.62 4.84 3.61
C ALA A 34 -18.03 3.91 4.77
N GLY A 35 -17.41 4.03 5.95
CA GLY A 35 -17.74 3.25 7.14
C GLY A 35 -16.90 1.99 7.33
N ALA A 36 -15.72 1.90 6.71
CA ALA A 36 -14.84 0.75 6.94
C ALA A 36 -14.24 0.76 8.37
N ASP A 37 -14.44 -0.33 9.11
CA ASP A 37 -13.84 -0.54 10.45
C ASP A 37 -12.35 -0.93 10.38
N ILE A 38 -11.91 -1.45 9.24
CA ILE A 38 -10.51 -1.86 8.99
C ILE A 38 -10.10 -1.41 7.59
N VAL A 39 -8.93 -0.81 7.46
CA VAL A 39 -8.26 -0.60 6.17
C VAL A 39 -7.00 -1.47 6.08
N THR A 40 -6.70 -1.94 4.89
CA THR A 40 -5.44 -2.63 4.61
C THR A 40 -4.40 -1.66 4.08
N THR A 41 -3.13 -1.84 4.46
CA THR A 41 -2.02 -1.04 3.92
C THR A 41 -1.79 -1.34 2.44
N ASN A 42 -1.26 -0.36 1.70
CA ASN A 42 -0.84 -0.54 0.32
C ASN A 42 0.52 -1.27 0.23
N THR A 43 0.55 -2.53 0.70
CA THR A 43 1.78 -3.34 0.85
C THR A 43 1.62 -4.79 0.39
N PHE A 44 0.58 -5.12 -0.38
CA PHE A 44 0.29 -6.50 -0.79
C PHE A 44 1.50 -7.17 -1.47
N GLY A 45 2.10 -6.52 -2.47
CA GLY A 45 3.35 -6.93 -3.12
C GLY A 45 4.62 -6.44 -2.41
N GLY A 46 4.52 -5.95 -1.18
CA GLY A 46 5.60 -5.37 -0.39
C GLY A 46 6.57 -6.40 0.18
N ASN A 47 6.92 -7.43 -0.60
CA ASN A 47 7.93 -8.42 -0.24
C ASN A 47 9.12 -8.35 -1.23
N ARG A 48 10.30 -8.77 -0.77
CA ARG A 48 11.55 -8.63 -1.53
C ARG A 48 11.48 -9.25 -2.93
N LEU A 49 10.87 -10.42 -3.05
CA LEU A 49 10.80 -11.17 -4.32
C LEU A 49 9.91 -10.46 -5.34
N LYS A 50 8.81 -9.86 -4.90
CA LYS A 50 7.88 -9.14 -5.78
C LYS A 50 8.39 -7.75 -6.14
N LEU A 51 9.00 -7.03 -5.20
CA LEU A 51 9.63 -5.73 -5.46
C LEU A 51 10.82 -5.84 -6.43
N LYS A 52 11.54 -6.96 -6.42
CA LYS A 52 12.63 -7.25 -7.36
C LYS A 52 12.18 -7.23 -8.83
N GLU A 53 10.94 -7.63 -9.11
CA GLU A 53 10.37 -7.58 -10.48
C GLU A 53 10.28 -6.14 -11.02
N ASN A 54 10.35 -5.15 -10.13
CA ASN A 54 10.34 -3.72 -10.46
C ASN A 54 11.65 -3.01 -10.10
N GLY A 55 12.71 -3.73 -9.70
CA GLY A 55 13.98 -3.14 -9.26
C GLY A 55 13.90 -2.33 -7.96
N LEU A 56 13.00 -2.71 -7.05
CA LEU A 56 12.70 -1.98 -5.81
C LEU A 56 13.05 -2.77 -4.54
N GLU A 57 13.75 -3.90 -4.64
CA GLU A 57 14.06 -4.79 -3.52
C GLU A 57 14.81 -4.10 -2.38
N ASP A 58 15.71 -3.16 -2.69
CA ASP A 58 16.50 -2.40 -1.73
C ASP A 58 15.69 -1.31 -1.01
N ARG A 59 14.49 -1.00 -1.53
CA ARG A 59 13.55 -0.04 -0.96
C ARG A 59 12.45 -0.69 -0.11
N LEU A 60 12.51 -2.01 0.11
CA LEU A 60 11.49 -2.80 0.82
C LEU A 60 11.01 -2.15 2.11
N GLU A 61 11.93 -1.88 3.03
CA GLU A 61 11.61 -1.32 4.35
C GLU A 61 10.98 0.08 4.22
N LYS A 62 11.56 0.94 3.37
CA LYS A 62 11.07 2.29 3.14
C LYS A 62 9.65 2.29 2.54
N ILE A 63 9.39 1.43 1.58
CA ILE A 63 8.08 1.30 0.91
C ILE A 63 7.01 0.83 1.90
N ASN A 64 7.30 -0.21 2.69
CA ASN A 64 6.34 -0.77 3.65
C ASN A 64 6.08 0.18 4.81
N THR A 65 7.14 0.76 5.38
CA THR A 65 7.04 1.74 6.47
C THR A 65 6.16 2.90 6.03
N ARG A 66 6.43 3.46 4.85
CA ARG A 66 5.62 4.58 4.34
C ARG A 66 4.17 4.19 4.06
N GLY A 67 3.93 2.96 3.59
CA GLY A 67 2.57 2.45 3.40
C GLY A 67 1.77 2.35 4.71
N ILE A 68 2.42 1.95 5.79
CA ILE A 68 1.83 1.90 7.14
C ILE A 68 1.56 3.31 7.67
N GLU A 69 2.53 4.22 7.56
CA GLU A 69 2.40 5.62 7.98
C GLU A 69 1.20 6.29 7.29
N ILE A 70 1.10 6.18 5.97
CA ILE A 70 0.00 6.79 5.20
C ILE A 70 -1.36 6.22 5.65
N ALA A 71 -1.46 4.92 5.83
CA ALA A 71 -2.70 4.29 6.30
C ALA A 71 -3.07 4.78 7.71
N ARG A 72 -2.10 4.89 8.62
CA ARG A 72 -2.32 5.41 9.97
C ARG A 72 -2.72 6.88 9.96
N GLU A 73 -2.00 7.73 9.22
CA GLU A 73 -2.29 9.16 9.07
C GLU A 73 -3.70 9.39 8.50
N ALA A 74 -4.10 8.63 7.47
CA ALA A 74 -5.39 8.79 6.81
C ALA A 74 -6.57 8.28 7.65
N THR A 75 -6.35 7.24 8.44
CA THR A 75 -7.40 6.58 9.22
C THR A 75 -7.57 7.18 10.63
N GLY A 76 -6.49 7.68 11.24
CA GLY A 76 -6.48 8.12 12.63
C GLY A 76 -6.94 7.00 13.57
N GLU A 77 -7.89 7.30 14.45
CA GLU A 77 -8.51 6.35 15.38
C GLU A 77 -9.87 5.81 14.90
N LYS A 78 -10.31 6.19 13.69
CA LYS A 78 -11.65 5.86 13.18
C LYS A 78 -11.78 4.43 12.65
N ALA A 79 -10.66 3.78 12.34
CA ALA A 79 -10.61 2.40 11.88
C ALA A 79 -9.28 1.75 12.27
N PHE A 80 -9.24 0.42 12.25
CA PHE A 80 -8.00 -0.34 12.40
C PHE A 80 -7.18 -0.32 11.10
N VAL A 81 -5.88 -0.52 11.24
CA VAL A 81 -4.95 -0.66 10.11
C VAL A 81 -4.38 -2.06 10.15
N ALA A 82 -4.60 -2.84 9.10
CA ALA A 82 -4.08 -4.18 8.93
C ALA A 82 -2.99 -4.20 7.86
N ALA A 83 -1.88 -4.87 8.14
CA ALA A 83 -0.83 -5.08 7.15
C ALA A 83 -1.34 -6.03 6.05
N SER A 84 -1.28 -5.60 4.79
CA SER A 84 -1.55 -6.47 3.64
C SER A 84 -0.26 -7.15 3.21
N VAL A 85 -0.20 -8.48 3.27
CA VAL A 85 0.95 -9.29 2.84
C VAL A 85 0.47 -10.34 1.84
N GLY A 86 0.83 -10.15 0.58
CA GLY A 86 0.51 -11.06 -0.51
C GLY A 86 1.58 -12.12 -0.75
N PRO A 87 1.30 -13.09 -1.63
CA PRO A 87 2.24 -14.16 -1.96
C PRO A 87 3.48 -13.64 -2.71
N THR A 88 4.52 -14.47 -2.75
CA THR A 88 5.78 -14.17 -3.46
C THR A 88 5.68 -14.37 -4.97
N GLY A 89 4.67 -15.14 -5.44
CA GLY A 89 4.56 -15.56 -6.84
C GLY A 89 5.59 -16.60 -7.26
N LYS A 90 6.29 -17.24 -6.31
CA LYS A 90 7.22 -18.34 -6.56
C LYS A 90 6.61 -19.66 -6.09
N LEU A 91 6.88 -20.73 -6.83
CA LEU A 91 6.63 -22.10 -6.37
C LEU A 91 7.74 -22.51 -5.40
N LEU A 92 7.37 -23.28 -4.38
CA LEU A 92 8.29 -23.82 -3.37
C LEU A 92 8.77 -25.22 -3.76
#